data_AF-A0A9D5ZQL7-F1
#
_entry.id   AF-A0A9D5ZQL7-F1
#
_cell.length_a   1.000
_cell.length_b   1.000
_cell.length_c   1.000
_cell.angle_alpha   90.00
_cell.angle_beta   90.00
_cell.angle_gamma   90.00
#
_symmetry.space_group_name_H-M   'P 1'
#
loop_
_entity.id
_entity.type
_entity.pdbx_description
1 polymer ?
#
loop_
_entity_poly.entity_id
_entity_poly.type
_entity_poly.pdbx_seq_one_letter_code
_entity_poly.pdbx_strand_id
1 'polypeptide(L)'
;MKKKELEIASCKRNPSDFLRKRDLLPEIIDNITNSINQNSRFNHIDYEPIPSRSAVIDIIFRLRDILFPGYFNKEKIDPINLKYYLGQAITNVFDLLSVQISYSIRHECFRYNLPCGSCDE
;
A
#
# COMPACT_ATOMS: atom_id res chain seq x y z
N MET A 1 14.50 27.23 -54.14
CA MET A 1 14.51 25.78 -53.83
C MET A 1 15.71 25.48 -52.94
N LYS A 2 15.48 25.07 -51.69
CA LYS A 2 16.39 24.26 -50.85
C LYS A 2 15.58 23.83 -49.63
N LYS A 3 14.94 22.66 -49.73
CA LYS A 3 14.25 22.00 -48.62
C LYS A 3 15.32 21.68 -47.57
N LYS A 4 15.16 22.22 -46.37
CA LYS A 4 15.95 21.85 -45.19
C LYS A 4 15.17 20.73 -44.51
N GLU A 5 15.54 19.49 -44.82
CA GLU A 5 15.02 18.32 -44.12
C GLU A 5 15.48 18.41 -42.66
N LEU A 6 14.53 18.51 -41.73
CA LEU A 6 14.79 18.26 -40.32
C LEU A 6 15.12 16.77 -40.20
N GLU A 7 16.40 16.46 -40.02
CA GLU A 7 16.83 15.16 -39.51
C GLU A 7 16.18 14.96 -38.14
N ILE A 8 15.16 14.09 -38.11
CA ILE A 8 14.61 13.55 -36.88
C ILE A 8 15.76 12.79 -36.21
N ALA A 9 16.29 13.33 -35.12
CA ALA A 9 17.29 12.67 -34.30
C ALA A 9 16.75 11.31 -33.84
N SER A 10 17.10 10.27 -34.57
CA SER A 10 16.83 8.88 -34.21
C SER A 10 17.50 8.62 -32.87
N CYS A 11 16.72 8.44 -31.81
CA CYS A 11 17.20 7.99 -30.51
C CYS A 11 17.72 6.56 -30.66
N LYS A 12 18.98 6.41 -31.10
CA LYS A 12 19.69 5.13 -31.13
C LYS A 12 20.06 4.72 -29.70
N ARG A 13 19.09 4.24 -28.92
CA ARG A 13 19.41 3.48 -27.70
C ARG A 13 20.07 2.19 -28.14
N ASN A 14 21.38 2.09 -27.96
CA ASN A 14 22.12 0.86 -28.22
C ASN A 14 21.61 -0.23 -27.25
N PRO A 15 20.98 -1.31 -27.73
CA PRO A 15 20.46 -2.37 -26.86
C PRO A 15 21.55 -3.00 -25.99
N SER A 16 22.79 -3.00 -26.50
CA SER A 16 24.00 -3.46 -25.82
C SER A 16 24.34 -2.69 -24.54
N ASP A 17 24.15 -1.37 -24.51
CA ASP A 17 24.44 -0.56 -23.32
C ASP A 17 23.42 -0.79 -22.20
N PHE A 18 22.18 -1.13 -22.58
CA PHE A 18 21.14 -1.49 -21.63
C PHE A 18 21.39 -2.87 -21.02
N LEU A 19 21.77 -3.85 -21.84
CA LEU A 19 22.13 -5.20 -21.39
C LEU A 19 23.29 -5.15 -20.38
N ARG A 20 24.36 -4.40 -20.69
CA ARG A 20 25.52 -4.23 -19.81
C ARG A 20 25.18 -3.65 -18.43
N LYS A 21 24.18 -2.76 -18.34
CA LYS A 21 23.73 -2.21 -17.06
C LYS A 21 22.88 -3.19 -16.26
N ARG A 22 22.20 -4.13 -16.91
CA ARG A 22 21.43 -5.18 -16.22
C ARG A 22 22.34 -6.23 -15.60
N ASP A 23 23.50 -6.46 -16.19
CA ASP A 23 24.51 -7.40 -15.64
C ASP A 23 25.06 -6.94 -14.28
N LEU A 24 24.93 -5.65 -13.93
CA LEU A 24 25.28 -5.10 -12.62
C LEU A 24 24.18 -5.27 -11.56
N LEU A 25 22.94 -5.58 -11.96
CA LEU A 25 21.80 -5.71 -11.03
C LEU A 25 22.02 -6.80 -9.98
N PRO A 26 22.52 -8.00 -10.30
CA PRO A 26 22.76 -9.04 -9.30
C PRO A 26 23.68 -8.55 -8.18
N GLU A 27 24.80 -7.91 -8.51
CA GLU A 27 25.75 -7.37 -7.54
C GLU A 27 25.11 -6.29 -6.65
N ILE A 28 24.32 -5.38 -7.24
CA ILE A 28 23.60 -4.35 -6.48
C ILE A 28 22.55 -4.98 -5.55
N ILE A 29 21.81 -5.98 -6.02
CA ILE A 29 20.81 -6.71 -5.24
C ILE A 29 21.49 -7.41 -4.06
N ASP A 30 22.61 -8.09 -4.30
CA ASP A 30 23.36 -8.79 -3.25
C ASP A 30 23.87 -7.81 -2.20
N ASN A 31 24.42 -6.66 -2.62
CA ASN A 31 24.89 -5.62 -1.69
C ASN A 31 23.76 -5.04 -0.84
N ILE A 32 22.61 -4.74 -1.43
CA ILE A 32 21.42 -4.24 -0.69
C ILE A 32 20.92 -5.30 0.27
N THR A 33 20.78 -6.55 -0.19
CA THR A 33 20.29 -7.67 0.62
C THR A 33 21.21 -7.96 1.80
N ASN A 34 22.52 -7.92 1.59
CA ASN A 34 23.52 -8.06 2.65
C ASN A 34 23.41 -6.93 3.68
N SER A 35 23.22 -5.69 3.24
CA SER A 35 23.04 -4.54 4.14
C SER A 35 21.77 -4.65 5.00
N ILE A 36 20.67 -5.12 4.40
CA ILE A 36 19.40 -5.42 5.07
C ILE A 36 19.60 -6.51 6.13
N ASN A 37 20.24 -7.63 5.77
CA ASN A 37 20.49 -8.74 6.70
C ASN A 37 21.41 -8.38 7.87
N GLN A 38 22.38 -7.48 7.65
CA GLN A 38 23.29 -7.02 8.70
C GLN A 38 22.60 -6.09 9.72
N ASN A 39 21.53 -5.39 9.31
CA ASN A 39 20.80 -4.45 10.16
C ASN A 39 19.32 -4.87 10.30
N SER A 40 19.06 -5.89 11.12
CA SER A 40 17.71 -6.39 11.40
C SER A 40 16.74 -5.38 12.03
N ARG A 41 17.22 -4.21 12.48
CA ARG A 41 16.40 -3.19 13.16
C ARG A 41 15.52 -2.35 12.22
N PHE A 42 15.79 -2.35 10.92
CA PHE A 42 15.08 -1.48 9.96
C PHE A 42 14.12 -2.24 9.04
N ASN A 43 14.07 -3.56 9.14
CA ASN A 43 13.31 -4.38 8.20
C ASN A 43 12.35 -5.26 8.99
N HIS A 44 11.11 -5.33 8.53
CA HIS A 44 10.11 -6.24 9.06
C HIS A 44 9.90 -7.38 8.05
N ILE A 45 10.91 -8.24 7.96
CA ILE A 45 10.87 -9.45 7.12
C ILE A 45 10.46 -10.62 8.02
N ASP A 46 9.28 -10.49 8.62
CA ASP A 46 8.68 -11.49 9.50
C ASP A 46 7.30 -11.89 8.98
N TYR A 47 6.78 -13.01 9.48
CA TYR A 47 5.47 -13.54 9.10
C TYR A 47 4.29 -12.73 9.67
N GLU A 48 4.55 -11.83 10.63
CA GLU A 48 3.50 -11.05 11.29
C GLU A 48 3.15 -9.78 10.48
N PRO A 49 1.90 -9.57 10.07
CA PRO A 49 1.52 -8.36 9.34
C PRO A 49 1.60 -7.07 10.18
N ILE A 50 2.19 -6.02 9.60
CA ILE A 50 2.12 -4.65 10.13
C ILE A 50 0.82 -3.98 9.61
N PRO A 51 0.19 -3.11 10.41
CA PRO A 51 -0.88 -2.24 9.92
C PRO A 51 -0.51 -1.49 8.64
N SER A 52 -1.40 -1.54 7.66
CA SER A 52 -1.22 -0.88 6.38
C SER A 52 -1.67 0.58 6.45
N ARG A 53 -0.74 1.50 6.19
CA ARG A 53 -1.04 2.93 6.09
C ARG A 53 -2.11 3.22 5.04
N SER A 54 -2.08 2.54 3.90
CA SER A 54 -3.09 2.74 2.85
C SER A 54 -4.48 2.26 3.28
N ALA A 55 -4.55 1.15 4.02
CA ALA A 55 -5.80 0.65 4.58
C ALA A 55 -6.38 1.62 5.62
N VAL A 56 -5.56 2.16 6.53
CA VAL A 56 -5.99 3.16 7.52
C VAL A 56 -6.54 4.43 6.84
N ILE A 57 -5.87 4.90 5.77
CA ILE A 57 -6.36 6.04 4.99
C ILE A 57 -7.72 5.74 4.35
N ASP A 58 -7.91 4.55 3.77
CA ASP A 58 -9.19 4.14 3.19
C ASP A 58 -10.30 4.08 4.25
N ILE A 59 -10.00 3.53 5.43
CA ILE A 59 -10.93 3.51 6.58
C ILE A 59 -11.36 4.93 6.96
N ILE A 60 -10.43 5.89 7.03
CA ILE A 60 -10.75 7.29 7.36
C ILE A 60 -11.70 7.90 6.31
N PHE A 61 -11.46 7.64 5.01
CA PHE A 61 -12.35 8.13 3.96
C PHE A 61 -13.75 7.52 4.06
N ARG A 62 -13.84 6.22 4.34
CA ARG A 62 -15.13 5.54 4.53
C ARG A 62 -15.89 6.02 5.75
N LEU A 63 -15.19 6.26 6.87
CA LEU A 63 -15.79 6.85 8.07
C LEU A 63 -16.32 8.25 7.79
N ARG A 64 -15.60 9.04 7.00
CA ARG A 64 -16.06 10.37 6.57
C ARG A 64 -17.36 10.27 5.75
N ASP A 65 -17.48 9.29 4.87
CA ASP A 65 -18.69 9.06 4.07
C ASP A 65 -19.89 8.62 4.94
N ILE A 66 -19.64 7.90 6.04
CA ILE A 66 -20.65 7.51 7.03
C ILE A 66 -21.11 8.71 7.87
N LEU A 67 -20.17 9.56 8.30
CA LEU A 67 -20.46 10.73 9.14
C LEU A 67 -21.17 11.85 8.35
N PHE A 68 -20.89 11.96 7.05
CA PHE A 68 -21.41 13.01 6.18
C PHE A 68 -22.04 12.43 4.90
N PRO A 69 -23.12 11.63 5.02
CA PRO A 69 -23.75 11.03 3.86
C PRO A 69 -24.33 12.10 2.94
N GLY A 70 -23.97 12.03 1.65
CA GLY A 70 -24.34 12.98 0.61
C GLY A 70 -23.29 14.06 0.31
N TYR A 71 -22.22 14.21 1.11
CA TYR A 71 -21.19 15.22 0.87
C TYR A 71 -20.06 14.73 -0.04
N PHE A 72 -19.58 13.51 0.21
CA PHE A 72 -18.39 12.96 -0.45
C PHE A 72 -18.70 11.73 -1.31
N ASN A 73 -19.94 11.27 -1.25
CA ASN A 73 -20.40 10.08 -1.98
C ASN A 73 -20.48 10.38 -3.48
N LYS A 74 -20.00 9.42 -4.28
CA LYS A 74 -20.14 9.48 -5.75
C LYS A 74 -21.57 9.19 -6.21
N GLU A 75 -22.28 8.38 -5.45
CA GLU A 75 -23.64 7.95 -5.75
C GLU A 75 -24.66 8.84 -5.04
N LYS A 76 -25.83 9.00 -5.66
CA LYS A 76 -26.92 9.76 -5.07
C LYS A 76 -27.52 9.00 -3.90
N ILE A 77 -27.36 9.56 -2.71
CA ILE A 77 -28.02 9.08 -1.50
C ILE A 77 -29.36 9.81 -1.38
N ASP A 78 -30.41 9.06 -1.10
CA ASP A 78 -31.75 9.55 -0.81
C ASP A 78 -32.32 8.86 0.44
N PRO A 79 -33.43 9.35 1.01
CA PRO A 79 -33.98 8.77 2.24
C PRO A 79 -34.39 7.29 2.15
N ILE A 80 -34.65 6.78 0.94
CA ILE A 80 -35.07 5.39 0.71
C ILE A 80 -33.85 4.47 0.76
N ASN A 81 -32.74 4.88 0.13
CA ASN A 81 -31.53 4.06 0.03
C ASN A 81 -30.54 4.25 1.21
N LEU A 82 -30.67 5.33 1.99
CA LEU A 82 -29.73 5.71 3.05
C LEU A 82 -29.43 4.58 4.04
N LYS A 83 -30.46 3.88 4.51
CA LYS A 83 -30.30 2.80 5.50
C LYS A 83 -29.45 1.66 4.96
N TYR A 84 -29.67 1.27 3.70
CA TYR A 84 -28.93 0.18 3.06
C TYR A 84 -27.49 0.60 2.78
N TYR A 85 -27.30 1.83 2.30
CA TYR A 85 -25.98 2.41 2.10
C TYR A 85 -25.16 2.42 3.39
N LEU A 86 -25.72 2.98 4.48
CA LEU A 86 -25.04 3.05 5.77
C LEU A 86 -24.76 1.66 6.34
N GLY A 87 -25.71 0.72 6.24
CA GLY A 87 -25.50 -0.65 6.68
C GLY A 87 -24.29 -1.29 6.02
N GLN A 88 -24.20 -1.21 4.70
CA GLN A 88 -23.04 -1.74 3.96
C GLN A 88 -21.74 -1.01 4.31
N ALA A 89 -21.78 0.32 4.39
CA ALA A 89 -20.60 1.12 4.68
C ALA A 89 -20.02 0.82 6.08
N ILE A 90 -20.89 0.72 7.09
CA ILE A 90 -20.50 0.43 8.47
C ILE A 90 -19.90 -0.99 8.58
N THR A 91 -20.54 -2.00 7.99
CA THR A 91 -20.01 -3.38 8.02
C THR A 91 -18.64 -3.45 7.36
N ASN A 92 -18.47 -2.82 6.18
CA ASN A 92 -17.17 -2.80 5.51
C ASN A 92 -16.08 -2.11 6.35
N VAL A 93 -16.43 -1.01 7.03
CA VAL A 93 -15.49 -0.31 7.92
C VAL A 93 -15.13 -1.17 9.11
N PHE A 94 -16.10 -1.87 9.71
CA PHE A 94 -15.84 -2.79 10.81
C PHE A 94 -14.83 -3.85 10.40
N ASP A 95 -15.07 -4.58 9.30
CA ASP A 95 -14.18 -5.65 8.86
C ASP A 95 -12.75 -5.15 8.61
N LEU A 96 -12.62 -4.00 7.93
CA LEU A 96 -11.31 -3.40 7.64
C LEU A 96 -10.61 -2.93 8.92
N LEU A 97 -11.34 -2.27 9.81
CA LEU A 97 -10.78 -1.71 11.04
C LEU A 97 -10.35 -2.80 12.00
N SER A 98 -11.16 -3.85 12.19
CA SER A 98 -10.82 -4.99 13.04
C SER A 98 -9.50 -5.60 12.60
N VAL A 99 -9.32 -5.88 11.31
CA VAL A 99 -8.05 -6.41 10.78
C VAL A 99 -6.85 -5.50 11.12
N GLN A 100 -6.98 -4.18 10.93
CA GLN A 100 -5.88 -3.26 11.24
C GLN A 100 -5.59 -3.16 12.75
N ILE A 101 -6.63 -3.25 13.60
CA ILE A 101 -6.47 -3.30 15.05
C ILE A 101 -5.76 -4.60 15.45
N SER A 102 -6.20 -5.76 14.96
CA SER A 102 -5.57 -7.05 15.29
C SER A 102 -4.10 -7.09 14.82
N TYR A 103 -3.77 -6.50 13.65
CA TYR A 103 -2.37 -6.36 13.20
C TYR A 103 -1.55 -5.45 14.14
N SER A 104 -2.15 -4.36 14.62
CA SER A 104 -1.48 -3.44 15.55
C SER A 104 -1.16 -4.14 16.87
N ILE A 105 -2.14 -4.86 17.43
CA ILE A 105 -1.99 -5.61 18.68
C ILE A 105 -0.95 -6.72 18.53
N ARG A 106 -1.02 -7.52 17.46
CA ARG A 106 -0.05 -8.61 17.22
C ARG A 106 1.36 -8.10 17.05
N HIS A 107 1.53 -6.99 16.32
CA HIS A 107 2.83 -6.34 16.19
C HIS A 107 3.38 -5.87 17.55
N GLU A 108 2.54 -5.33 18.45
CA GLU A 108 2.97 -5.00 19.81
C GLU A 108 3.30 -6.24 20.65
N CYS A 109 2.47 -7.28 20.58
CA CYS A 109 2.73 -8.54 21.28
C CYS A 109 4.07 -9.14 20.87
N PHE A 110 4.36 -9.18 19.57
CA PHE A 110 5.64 -9.67 19.05
C PHE A 110 6.80 -8.79 19.52
N ARG A 111 6.68 -7.47 19.39
CA ARG A 111 7.72 -6.50 19.77
C ARG A 111 8.09 -6.58 21.25
N TYR A 112 7.12 -6.83 22.13
CA TYR A 112 7.33 -6.89 23.59
C TYR A 112 7.34 -8.31 24.15
N ASN A 113 7.29 -9.33 23.30
CA ASN A 113 7.23 -10.75 23.67
C ASN A 113 6.09 -11.08 24.66
N LEU A 114 4.90 -10.53 24.41
CA LEU A 114 3.68 -10.73 25.21
C LEU A 114 2.88 -11.92 24.66
N PRO A 115 2.14 -12.66 25.51
CA PRO A 115 1.24 -13.72 25.05
C PRO A 115 0.07 -13.15 24.24
N CYS A 116 -0.15 -13.68 23.03
CA CYS A 116 -1.33 -13.33 22.23
C CYS A 116 -2.57 -14.02 22.77
N GLY A 117 -3.30 -13.34 23.65
CA GLY A 117 -4.60 -13.83 24.18
C GLY A 117 -5.83 -13.18 23.55
N SER A 118 -5.65 -12.03 22.87
CA SER A 118 -6.74 -11.21 22.33
C SER A 118 -6.48 -10.78 20.88
N CYS A 119 -5.74 -11.60 20.14
CA CYS A 119 -5.24 -11.28 18.79
C CYS A 119 -6.12 -11.83 17.65
N ASP A 120 -7.12 -12.68 17.98
CA ASP A 120 -7.97 -13.44 17.05
C ASP A 120 -9.39 -12.85 16.86
N GLU A 121 -9.71 -11.75 17.55
CA GLU A 121 -10.95 -10.97 17.38
C GLU A 121 -10.69 -9.70 16.54
#